data_AF-A0A6P0P934-F1
#
_entry.id   AF-A0A6P0P934-F1
#
_cell.length_a   1.000
_cell.length_b   1.000
_cell.length_c   1.000
_cell.angle_alpha   90.00
_cell.angle_beta   90.00
_cell.angle_gamma   90.00
#
_symmetry.space_group_name_H-M   'P 1'
#
loop_
_entity.id
_entity.type
_entity.pdbx_description
1 polymer ?
#
loop_
_entity_poly.entity_id
_entity_poly.type
_entity_poly.pdbx_seq_one_letter_code
_entity_poly.pdbx_strand_id
1 'polypeptide(L)'
;MDNTIGIMFGFLGGTIFASEGGYKVLQHPNPNREYQRLSEAKWFLALRWCEQFPTPAGILNHQSQLSFYNQAALKVGEHNFLPLDHRQEIFNQCLSLPAGTTKTYSIFAPDGSYFSSFEVMGIDIDPRYGRIAIVNSL
;
A
#
# COMPACT_ATOMS: atom_id res chain seq x y z
N MET A 1 -12.18 31.15 4.36
CA MET A 1 -12.29 29.70 4.11
C MET A 1 -12.78 29.62 2.69
N ASP A 2 -11.93 29.19 1.76
CA ASP A 2 -12.25 28.81 0.37
C ASP A 2 -10.95 28.84 -0.42
N ASN A 3 -10.46 27.67 -0.86
CA ASN A 3 -9.55 27.51 -2.02
C ASN A 3 -9.03 26.08 -2.23
N THR A 4 -9.51 25.07 -1.49
CA THR A 4 -9.10 23.68 -1.75
C THR A 4 -9.99 22.95 -2.76
N ILE A 5 -11.22 23.42 -2.96
CA ILE A 5 -12.18 22.82 -3.90
C ILE A 5 -11.63 22.93 -5.32
N GLY A 6 -11.55 21.80 -6.02
CA GLY A 6 -11.02 21.72 -7.39
C GLY A 6 -9.52 21.44 -7.49
N ILE A 7 -8.78 21.33 -6.38
CA ILE A 7 -7.38 20.86 -6.42
C ILE A 7 -7.37 19.36 -6.74
N MET A 8 -6.56 18.99 -7.74
CA MET A 8 -6.34 17.60 -8.17
C MET A 8 -4.95 17.11 -7.75
N PHE A 9 -4.89 15.87 -7.29
CA PHE A 9 -3.66 15.19 -6.88
C PHE A 9 -3.54 13.87 -7.64
N GLY A 10 -2.39 13.64 -8.27
CA GLY A 10 -2.03 12.32 -8.79
C GLY A 10 -1.40 11.46 -7.70
N PHE A 11 -1.81 10.20 -7.58
CA PHE A 11 -1.21 9.25 -6.64
C PHE A 11 -1.35 7.82 -7.16
N LEU A 12 -0.22 7.12 -7.36
CA LEU A 12 -0.17 5.74 -7.86
C LEU A 12 -1.10 5.51 -9.07
N GLY A 13 -0.97 6.34 -10.11
CA GLY A 13 -1.78 6.28 -11.33
C GLY A 13 -3.25 6.69 -11.17
N GLY A 14 -3.72 6.94 -9.95
CA GLY A 14 -5.06 7.44 -9.65
C GLY A 14 -5.11 8.96 -9.49
N THR A 15 -6.33 9.49 -9.51
CA THR A 15 -6.63 10.91 -9.41
C THR A 15 -7.54 11.16 -8.23
N ILE A 16 -7.08 11.98 -7.29
CA ILE A 16 -7.85 12.46 -6.14
C ILE A 16 -8.19 13.92 -6.38
N PHE A 17 -9.42 14.34 -6.10
CA PHE A 17 -9.77 15.75 -6.12
C PHE A 17 -10.46 16.15 -4.82
N ALA A 18 -10.21 17.37 -4.37
CA ALA A 18 -10.86 17.95 -3.20
C ALA A 18 -12.25 18.49 -3.58
N SER A 19 -13.25 18.11 -2.79
CA SER A 19 -14.65 18.55 -2.87
C SER A 19 -15.08 19.22 -1.56
N GLU A 20 -16.27 19.81 -1.53
CA GLU A 20 -16.83 20.42 -0.31
C GLU A 20 -16.89 19.45 0.88
N GLY A 21 -17.23 18.17 0.63
CA GLY A 21 -17.34 17.14 1.67
C GLY A 21 -16.05 16.39 2.01
N GLY A 22 -14.93 16.70 1.34
CA GLY A 22 -13.63 16.06 1.58
C GLY A 22 -12.86 15.76 0.29
N TYR A 23 -12.56 14.48 0.06
CA TYR A 23 -11.76 14.01 -1.06
C TYR A 23 -12.47 12.90 -1.83
N LYS A 24 -12.45 12.99 -3.16
CA LYS A 24 -13.02 11.99 -4.05
C LYS A 24 -11.95 11.39 -4.93
N VAL A 25 -12.07 10.10 -5.22
CA VAL A 25 -11.17 9.39 -6.13
C VAL A 25 -11.92 9.16 -7.44
N LEU A 26 -11.37 9.65 -8.56
CA LEU A 26 -12.04 9.60 -9.85
C LEU A 26 -12.27 8.16 -10.32
N GLN A 27 -11.31 7.27 -10.07
CA GLN A 27 -11.36 5.86 -10.44
C GLN A 27 -12.16 5.00 -9.46
N HIS A 28 -12.86 5.61 -8.48
CA HIS A 28 -13.63 4.85 -7.50
C HIS A 28 -14.87 4.20 -8.16
N PRO A 29 -15.16 2.90 -7.92
CA PRO A 29 -16.33 2.24 -8.50
C PRO A 29 -17.66 2.89 -8.11
N ASN A 30 -17.72 3.46 -6.90
CA ASN A 30 -18.81 4.32 -6.47
C ASN A 30 -18.39 5.80 -6.62
N PRO A 31 -18.89 6.54 -7.63
CA PRO A 31 -18.49 7.93 -7.89
C PRO A 31 -18.95 8.91 -6.81
N ASN A 32 -19.87 8.51 -5.93
CA ASN A 32 -20.36 9.32 -4.83
C ASN A 32 -19.60 9.08 -3.52
N ARG A 33 -18.61 8.17 -3.51
CA ARG A 33 -17.79 7.95 -2.31
C ARG A 33 -16.92 9.17 -2.05
N GLU A 34 -17.03 9.69 -0.82
CA GLU A 34 -16.18 10.75 -0.30
C GLU A 34 -15.36 10.24 0.88
N TYR A 35 -14.11 10.65 0.93
CA TYR A 35 -13.16 10.38 1.99
C TYR A 35 -12.94 11.65 2.80
N GLN A 36 -12.93 11.53 4.13
CA GLN A 36 -12.80 12.71 4.99
C GLN A 36 -11.38 13.28 4.97
N ARG A 37 -10.39 12.43 4.65
CA ARG A 37 -8.97 12.80 4.65
C ARG A 37 -8.29 12.37 3.35
N LEU A 38 -7.33 13.17 2.89
CA LEU A 38 -6.51 12.85 1.71
C LEU A 38 -5.79 11.50 1.87
N SER A 39 -5.34 11.19 3.09
CA SER A 39 -4.65 9.94 3.38
C SER A 39 -5.55 8.70 3.25
N GLU A 40 -6.85 8.81 3.52
CA GLU A 40 -7.80 7.72 3.28
C GLU A 40 -7.99 7.47 1.76
N ALA A 41 -8.09 8.55 0.98
CA ALA A 41 -8.20 8.46 -0.48
C ALA A 41 -6.92 7.86 -1.10
N LYS A 42 -5.74 8.26 -0.62
CA LYS A 42 -4.46 7.67 -1.02
C LYS A 42 -4.34 6.21 -0.57
N TRP A 43 -4.77 5.87 0.64
CA TRP A 43 -4.80 4.49 1.13
C TRP A 43 -5.64 3.60 0.20
N PHE A 44 -6.83 4.05 -0.17
CA PHE A 44 -7.67 3.36 -1.15
C PHE A 44 -6.92 3.12 -2.47
N LEU A 45 -6.28 4.16 -3.03
CA LEU A 45 -5.52 4.02 -4.27
C LEU A 45 -4.33 3.08 -4.14
N ALA A 46 -3.64 3.07 -2.99
CA ALA A 46 -2.56 2.11 -2.74
C ALA A 46 -3.08 0.66 -2.70
N LEU A 47 -4.27 0.43 -2.14
CA LEU A 47 -4.88 -0.92 -2.16
C LEU A 47 -5.23 -1.33 -3.59
N ARG A 48 -5.83 -0.41 -4.37
CA ARG A 48 -6.13 -0.65 -5.79
C ARG A 48 -4.88 -0.89 -6.62
N TRP A 49 -3.79 -0.19 -6.32
CA TRP A 49 -2.50 -0.38 -6.98
C TRP A 49 -1.98 -1.81 -6.81
N CYS A 50 -2.25 -2.46 -5.68
CA CYS A 50 -1.84 -3.84 -5.44
C CYS A 50 -2.59 -4.85 -6.34
N GLU A 51 -3.76 -4.51 -6.88
CA GLU A 51 -4.54 -5.42 -7.74
C GLU A 51 -3.91 -5.64 -9.11
N GLN A 52 -3.00 -4.77 -9.56
CA GLN A 52 -2.33 -4.95 -10.84
C GLN A 52 -1.29 -6.07 -10.82
N PHE A 53 -0.80 -6.45 -9.63
CA PHE A 53 0.23 -7.48 -9.51
C PHE A 53 -0.39 -8.88 -9.72
N PRO A 54 0.23 -9.72 -10.57
CA PRO A 54 -0.26 -11.08 -10.79
C PRO A 54 0.01 -12.00 -9.60
N THR A 55 0.99 -11.65 -8.76
CA THR A 55 1.40 -12.33 -7.53
C THR A 55 0.76 -11.68 -6.30
N PRO A 56 0.77 -12.36 -5.14
CA PRO A 56 0.26 -11.79 -3.89
C PRO A 56 0.90 -10.44 -3.57
N ALA A 57 0.07 -9.43 -3.39
CA ALA A 57 0.50 -8.09 -3.05
C ALA A 57 -0.41 -7.43 -2.00
N GLY A 58 0.16 -6.58 -1.17
CA GLY A 58 -0.56 -5.88 -0.11
C GLY A 58 0.21 -4.70 0.46
N ILE A 59 -0.43 -4.05 1.43
CA ILE A 59 0.09 -2.90 2.16
C ILE A 59 0.39 -3.32 3.58
N LEU A 60 1.60 -3.00 4.03
CA LEU A 60 2.02 -3.18 5.40
C LEU A 60 2.24 -1.81 6.06
N ASN A 61 1.66 -1.62 7.24
CA ASN A 61 1.81 -0.40 8.02
C ASN A 61 2.84 -0.55 9.15
N HIS A 62 3.08 0.55 9.87
CA HIS A 62 4.03 0.59 10.99
C HIS A 62 3.67 -0.32 12.17
N GLN A 63 2.43 -0.83 12.23
CA GLN A 63 1.95 -1.75 13.25
C GLN A 63 2.03 -3.21 12.79
N SER A 64 2.72 -3.48 11.67
CA SER A 64 2.78 -4.81 11.05
C SER A 64 1.41 -5.38 10.63
N GLN A 65 0.41 -4.52 10.45
CA GLN A 65 -0.89 -4.93 9.93
C GLN A 65 -0.85 -4.98 8.41
N LEU A 66 -1.26 -6.12 7.86
CA LEU A 66 -1.33 -6.35 6.42
C LEU A 66 -2.75 -6.06 5.93
N SER A 67 -2.86 -5.20 4.93
CA SER A 67 -4.12 -4.92 4.22
C SER A 67 -3.96 -5.27 2.76
N PHE A 68 -4.87 -6.06 2.20
CA PHE A 68 -4.78 -6.52 0.81
C PHE A 68 -6.17 -6.71 0.20
N TYR A 69 -6.24 -6.43 -1.10
CA TYR A 69 -7.42 -6.70 -1.93
C TYR A 69 -7.04 -7.40 -3.25
N ASN A 70 -5.75 -7.70 -3.42
CA ASN A 70 -5.21 -8.44 -4.54
C ASN A 70 -5.76 -9.88 -4.55
N GLN A 71 -6.21 -10.35 -5.72
CA GLN A 71 -6.84 -11.67 -5.85
C GLN A 71 -5.88 -12.83 -5.54
N ALA A 72 -4.59 -12.72 -5.85
CA ALA A 72 -3.62 -13.75 -5.51
C ALA A 72 -3.39 -13.82 -3.99
N ALA A 73 -3.29 -12.67 -3.31
CA ALA A 73 -3.19 -12.62 -1.85
C ALA A 73 -4.46 -13.17 -1.16
N LEU A 74 -5.65 -12.87 -1.69
CA LEU A 74 -6.92 -13.42 -1.20
C LEU A 74 -6.99 -14.95 -1.32
N LYS A 75 -6.46 -15.53 -2.40
CA LYS A 75 -6.43 -16.99 -2.60
C LYS A 75 -5.46 -17.71 -1.66
N VAL A 76 -4.29 -17.12 -1.43
CA VAL A 76 -3.24 -17.71 -0.59
C VAL A 76 -3.55 -17.55 0.90
N GLY A 77 -4.20 -16.44 1.26
CA GLY A 77 -4.51 -16.07 2.63
C GLY A 77 -3.38 -15.30 3.30
N GLU A 78 -3.74 -14.47 4.28
CA GLU A 78 -2.85 -13.47 4.89
C GLU A 78 -1.53 -14.06 5.44
N HIS A 79 -1.62 -15.13 6.22
CA HIS A 79 -0.48 -15.73 6.92
C HIS A 79 0.48 -16.46 5.97
N ASN A 80 -0.05 -17.03 4.89
CA ASN A 80 0.76 -17.71 3.87
C ASN A 80 1.40 -16.72 2.90
N PHE A 81 0.74 -15.59 2.64
CA PHE A 81 1.30 -14.51 1.84
C PHE A 81 2.46 -13.84 2.58
N LEU A 82 2.21 -13.33 3.80
CA LEU A 82 3.20 -12.58 4.55
C LEU A 82 3.22 -13.04 6.02
N PRO A 83 4.13 -13.96 6.39
CA PRO A 83 4.23 -14.47 7.76
C PRO A 83 4.43 -13.35 8.78
N LEU A 84 3.75 -13.45 9.92
CA LEU A 84 3.68 -12.40 10.94
C LEU A 84 5.08 -11.97 11.43
N ASP A 85 5.97 -12.94 11.65
CA ASP A 85 7.28 -12.73 12.26
C ASP A 85 8.22 -11.86 11.40
N HIS A 86 7.98 -11.79 10.09
CA HIS A 86 8.81 -11.01 9.16
C HIS A 86 8.25 -9.62 8.87
N ARG A 87 7.00 -9.33 9.25
CA ARG A 87 6.32 -8.10 8.86
C ARG A 87 7.05 -6.86 9.34
N GLN A 88 7.41 -6.80 10.61
CA GLN A 88 8.07 -5.60 11.14
C GLN A 88 9.42 -5.36 10.45
N GLU A 89 10.18 -6.41 10.18
CA GLU A 89 11.46 -6.30 9.50
C GLU A 89 11.30 -5.82 8.05
N ILE A 90 10.32 -6.36 7.33
CA ILE A 90 9.95 -5.94 5.97
C ILE A 90 9.53 -4.47 5.96
N PHE A 91 8.68 -4.05 6.91
CA PHE A 91 8.28 -2.65 7.03
C PHE A 91 9.50 -1.74 7.24
N ASN A 92 10.41 -2.13 8.13
CA ASN A 92 11.61 -1.33 8.41
C ASN A 92 12.49 -1.12 7.17
N GLN A 93 12.50 -2.06 6.21
CA GLN A 93 13.22 -1.86 4.95
C GLN A 93 12.73 -0.60 4.22
N CYS A 94 11.41 -0.36 4.22
CA CYS A 94 10.83 0.74 3.46
C CYS A 94 11.20 2.12 4.03
N LEU A 95 11.48 2.22 5.34
CA LEU A 95 11.79 3.48 6.00
C LEU A 95 13.05 4.15 5.42
N SER A 96 14.04 3.34 5.05
CA SER A 96 15.31 3.81 4.47
C SER A 96 15.28 4.03 2.95
N LEU A 97 14.21 3.61 2.25
CA LEU A 97 14.19 3.66 0.79
C LEU A 97 13.95 5.09 0.29
N PRO A 98 14.64 5.56 -0.75
CA PRO A 98 14.22 6.74 -1.48
C PRO A 98 12.81 6.56 -2.09
N ALA A 99 12.08 7.65 -2.29
CA ALA A 99 10.78 7.61 -2.94
C ALA A 99 10.89 7.01 -4.36
N GLY A 100 9.95 6.13 -4.72
CA GLY A 100 9.92 5.48 -6.03
C GLY A 100 10.94 4.34 -6.23
N THR A 101 11.70 3.98 -5.20
CA THR A 101 12.62 2.84 -5.25
C THR A 101 12.05 1.61 -4.55
N THR A 102 12.56 0.44 -4.94
CA THR A 102 12.18 -0.85 -4.37
C THR A 102 13.40 -1.57 -3.83
N LYS A 103 13.17 -2.54 -2.93
CA LYS A 103 14.20 -3.45 -2.43
C LYS A 103 13.62 -4.85 -2.29
N THR A 104 14.41 -5.85 -2.65
CA THR A 104 14.05 -7.24 -2.43
C THR A 104 14.38 -7.66 -0.99
N TYR A 105 13.43 -8.31 -0.34
CA TYR A 105 13.60 -8.98 0.95
C TYR A 105 13.34 -10.47 0.77
N SER A 106 14.28 -11.30 1.22
CA SER A 106 14.18 -12.76 1.11
C SER A 106 14.06 -13.38 2.49
N ILE A 107 13.11 -14.30 2.63
CA ILE A 107 12.96 -15.18 3.79
C ILE A 107 13.66 -16.50 3.48
N PHE A 108 14.48 -16.96 4.41
CA PHE A 108 15.11 -18.26 4.39
C PHE A 108 14.60 -19.09 5.57
N ALA A 109 14.41 -20.38 5.34
CA ALA A 109 14.11 -21.32 6.41
C ALA A 109 15.34 -21.53 7.34
N PRO A 110 15.16 -22.09 8.54
CA PRO A 110 16.26 -22.30 9.49
C PRO A 110 17.41 -23.18 8.97
N ASP A 111 17.14 -24.05 8.00
CA ASP A 111 18.14 -24.89 7.32
C ASP A 111 18.88 -24.14 6.18
N GLY A 112 18.59 -22.85 5.99
CA GLY A 112 19.16 -22.00 4.95
C GLY A 112 18.50 -22.15 3.59
N SER A 113 17.47 -23.00 3.45
CA SER A 113 16.73 -23.13 2.20
C SER A 113 15.88 -21.87 1.94
N TYR A 114 15.69 -21.54 0.66
CA TYR A 114 14.89 -20.39 0.26
C TYR A 114 13.40 -20.67 0.56
N PHE A 115 12.74 -19.71 1.23
CA PHE A 115 11.31 -19.79 1.51
C PHE A 115 10.51 -18.91 0.55
N SER A 116 10.76 -17.60 0.56
CA SER A 116 10.06 -16.65 -0.29
C SER A 116 10.85 -15.35 -0.46
N SER A 117 10.51 -14.56 -1.48
CA SER A 117 11.04 -13.21 -1.63
C SER A 117 9.93 -12.23 -2.00
N PHE A 118 10.16 -11.00 -1.59
CA PHE A 118 9.22 -9.91 -1.76
C PHE A 118 9.95 -8.69 -2.28
N GLU A 119 9.34 -8.01 -3.23
CA GLU A 119 9.66 -6.63 -3.52
C GLU A 119 8.94 -5.72 -2.52
N VAL A 120 9.70 -4.80 -1.93
CA VAL A 120 9.22 -3.84 -0.95
C VAL A 120 9.40 -2.43 -1.50
N MET A 121 8.32 -1.65 -1.54
CA MET A 121 8.30 -0.25 -1.96
C MET A 121 7.75 0.63 -0.85
N GLY A 122 8.47 1.69 -0.48
CA GLY A 122 8.01 2.64 0.54
C GLY A 122 7.20 3.80 -0.05
N ILE A 123 5.97 4.00 0.40
CA ILE A 123 5.04 5.03 -0.08
C ILE A 123 4.57 5.94 1.06
N ASP A 124 4.64 7.26 0.84
CA ASP A 124 4.16 8.26 1.81
C ASP A 124 2.69 8.58 1.58
N ILE A 125 1.85 8.20 2.55
CA ILE A 125 0.41 8.45 2.48
C ILE A 125 0.07 9.76 3.19
N ASP A 126 0.63 9.98 4.37
CA ASP A 126 0.34 11.13 5.22
C ASP A 126 1.60 11.57 5.98
N PRO A 127 1.85 12.89 6.12
CA PRO A 127 2.94 13.38 6.95
C PRO A 127 2.85 12.98 8.44
N ARG A 128 1.64 12.69 8.95
CA ARG A 128 1.35 12.35 10.35
C ARG A 128 1.13 10.85 10.57
N TYR A 129 0.47 10.17 9.62
CA TYR A 129 0.15 8.72 9.71
C TYR A 129 1.22 7.82 9.07
N GLY A 130 2.24 8.41 8.45
CA GLY A 130 3.49 7.75 8.12
C GLY A 130 3.53 7.04 6.77
N ARG A 131 4.71 6.51 6.50
CA ARG A 131 5.03 5.70 5.33
C ARG A 131 4.40 4.31 5.46
N ILE A 132 3.96 3.74 4.34
CA ILE A 132 3.60 2.32 4.23
C ILE A 132 4.58 1.59 3.34
N ALA A 133 4.65 0.27 3.50
CA ALA A 133 5.30 -0.62 2.55
C ALA A 133 4.23 -1.25 1.64
N ILE A 134 4.36 -1.09 0.33
CA ILE A 134 3.75 -2.01 -0.63
C ILE A 134 4.68 -3.22 -0.72
N VAL A 135 4.13 -4.40 -0.51
CA VAL A 135 4.84 -5.67 -0.52
C VAL A 135 4.25 -6.53 -1.62
N ASN A 136 5.08 -7.03 -2.52
CA ASN A 136 4.69 -7.87 -3.64
C ASN A 136 5.57 -9.13 -3.68
N SER A 137 4.98 -10.31 -3.72
CA SER A 137 5.73 -11.57 -3.88
C SER A 137 6.37 -11.66 -5.28
N LEU A 138 7.60 -12.18 -5.34
CA LEU A 138 8.36 -12.43 -6.57
C LEU A 138 8.31 -13.89 -7.00
#